data_AF-A0A265EAG4-F1
#
_entry.id   AF-A0A265EAG4-F1
#
_cell.length_a   1.000
_cell.length_b   1.000
_cell.length_c   1.000
_cell.angle_alpha   90.00
_cell.angle_beta   90.00
_cell.angle_gamma   90.00
#
_symmetry.space_group_name_H-M   'P 1'
#
loop_
_entity.id
_entity.type
_entity.pdbx_description
1 polymer ?
#
loop_
_entity_poly.entity_id
_entity_poly.type
_entity_poly.pdbx_seq_one_letter_code
_entity_poly.pdbx_strand_id
1 'polypeptide(L)'
;MIAIIAGGIIAFNFSGVKDSIGNALDRSVADEAEMPEEDEELAALANSSSKESEEAKEAFEVSDEKTGDGLPSERQFADSIHHMTHQKVKATQKWGHLEITDERIEQKYETAKKSNYEYREFYMAALEDWMEGDFSNAVQVHNTIWNERDGTIGKARGLMMPEEEMEYKIRHFD
;
A
#
# COMPACT_ATOMS: atom_id res chain seq x y z
N MET A 1 46.05 -28.20 15.17
CA MET A 1 44.75 -28.90 15.29
C MET A 1 43.74 -28.12 14.47
N ILE A 2 43.16 -28.75 13.46
CA ILE A 2 42.11 -28.18 12.59
C ILE A 2 40.81 -28.84 13.04
N ALA A 3 39.80 -28.05 13.40
CA ALA A 3 38.46 -28.54 13.72
C ALA A 3 37.47 -27.94 12.72
N ILE A 4 36.91 -28.80 11.87
CA ILE A 4 35.79 -28.54 10.96
C ILE A 4 34.69 -29.51 11.37
N ILE A 5 33.51 -29.03 11.78
CA ILE A 5 32.21 -29.74 11.67
C ILE A 5 31.14 -28.61 11.63
N ALA A 6 30.72 -28.14 10.46
CA ALA A 6 29.67 -28.67 9.57
C ALA A 6 28.24 -28.46 10.12
N GLY A 7 27.50 -27.56 9.46
CA GLY A 7 26.13 -27.18 9.76
C GLY A 7 25.10 -28.22 9.33
N GLY A 8 23.98 -28.27 10.06
CA GLY A 8 22.85 -29.14 9.79
C GLY A 8 21.87 -28.53 8.79
N ILE A 9 21.54 -29.30 7.75
CA ILE A 9 20.41 -29.06 6.86
C ILE A 9 19.28 -30.00 7.31
N ILE A 10 18.10 -29.46 7.65
CA ILE A 10 16.90 -30.26 7.95
C ILE A 10 16.14 -30.47 6.64
N ALA A 11 16.11 -31.72 6.17
CA ALA A 11 15.28 -32.14 5.03
C ALA A 11 14.04 -32.88 5.55
N PHE A 12 12.85 -32.34 5.28
CA PHE A 12 11.59 -33.03 5.53
C PHE A 12 11.25 -33.94 4.33
N ASN A 13 11.15 -35.24 4.58
CA ASN A 13 10.68 -36.22 3.62
C ASN A 13 9.16 -36.44 3.81
N PHE A 14 8.38 -36.24 2.74
CA PHE A 14 6.96 -36.62 2.69
C PHE A 14 6.80 -37.72 1.63
N SER A 15 6.55 -38.95 2.09
CA SER A 15 6.15 -40.10 1.26
C SER A 15 4.98 -40.77 1.96
N GLY A 16 3.81 -40.79 1.31
CA GLY A 16 2.51 -41.05 1.93
C GLY A 16 2.00 -42.50 1.91
N VAL A 17 0.77 -42.66 2.41
CA VAL A 17 -0.17 -43.79 2.29
C VAL A 17 -1.57 -43.19 2.55
N LYS A 18 -2.44 -42.93 1.56
CA LYS A 18 -3.44 -43.78 0.88
C LYS A 18 -4.45 -44.55 1.75
N ASP A 19 -5.68 -44.00 1.74
CA ASP A 19 -6.99 -44.60 1.47
C ASP A 19 -7.63 -45.67 2.37
N SER A 20 -8.90 -45.35 2.72
CA SER A 20 -10.07 -46.19 3.01
C SER A 20 -10.09 -47.09 4.24
N ILE A 21 -10.93 -46.71 5.21
CA ILE A 21 -11.48 -47.63 6.21
C ILE A 21 -13.01 -47.54 6.17
N GLY A 22 -13.62 -48.65 5.79
CA GLY A 22 -15.06 -48.87 5.89
C GLY A 22 -15.48 -49.39 7.27
N ASN A 23 -16.60 -48.85 7.73
CA ASN A 23 -17.71 -49.51 8.42
C ASN A 23 -17.48 -50.28 9.74
N ALA A 24 -17.91 -49.60 10.81
CA ALA A 24 -18.93 -50.04 11.78
C ALA A 24 -18.63 -51.07 12.90
N LEU A 25 -18.78 -50.54 14.13
CA LEU A 25 -19.54 -51.06 15.28
C LEU A 25 -18.96 -52.22 16.11
N ASP A 26 -18.54 -51.90 17.34
CA ASP A 26 -19.10 -52.53 18.55
C ASP A 26 -18.90 -51.65 19.79
N ARG A 27 -19.64 -51.95 20.85
CA ARG A 27 -20.33 -51.11 21.83
C ARG A 27 -19.78 -51.28 23.26
N SER A 28 -19.67 -50.20 24.04
CA SER A 28 -19.93 -50.11 25.51
C SER A 28 -19.37 -48.77 26.06
N VAL A 29 -20.22 -47.81 26.44
CA VAL A 29 -20.75 -47.52 27.80
C VAL A 29 -19.76 -46.81 28.73
N ALA A 30 -20.15 -45.58 29.12
CA ALA A 30 -19.82 -44.78 30.30
C ALA A 30 -18.40 -44.18 30.42
N ASP A 31 -18.28 -42.85 30.31
CA ASP A 31 -18.38 -42.00 31.50
C ASP A 31 -18.74 -40.55 31.11
N GLU A 32 -19.52 -39.90 31.97
CA GLU A 32 -20.09 -38.55 31.81
C GLU A 32 -19.12 -37.48 32.33
N ALA A 33 -18.91 -36.39 31.57
CA ALA A 33 -18.79 -35.02 32.10
C ALA A 33 -18.69 -34.00 30.95
N GLU A 34 -19.17 -32.77 31.22
CA GLU A 34 -19.22 -31.53 30.40
C GLU A 34 -20.59 -31.22 29.81
N MET A 35 -21.41 -30.45 30.54
CA MET A 35 -21.49 -28.98 30.65
C MET A 35 -22.37 -28.37 29.54
N PRO A 36 -23.40 -27.59 29.91
CA PRO A 36 -24.42 -27.12 28.98
C PRO A 36 -23.95 -25.95 28.11
N GLU A 37 -24.53 -25.94 26.91
CA GLU A 37 -24.48 -24.94 25.85
C GLU A 37 -25.08 -23.58 26.26
N GLU A 38 -24.43 -22.54 25.72
CA GLU A 38 -25.00 -21.31 25.16
C GLU A 38 -25.84 -20.36 26.04
N ASP A 39 -25.19 -19.28 26.48
CA ASP A 39 -25.81 -17.99 26.77
C ASP A 39 -25.14 -16.84 26.00
N GLU A 40 -25.98 -16.18 25.21
CA GLU A 40 -25.75 -15.14 24.23
C GLU A 40 -25.17 -13.84 24.84
N GLU A 41 -23.86 -13.59 24.74
CA GLU A 41 -23.32 -12.25 25.07
C GLU A 41 -22.08 -11.86 24.21
N LEU A 42 -22.12 -12.08 22.89
CA LEU A 42 -21.09 -11.55 21.96
C LEU A 42 -21.72 -11.01 20.67
N ALA A 43 -22.76 -10.18 20.79
CA ALA A 43 -23.37 -9.45 19.67
C ALA A 43 -23.28 -7.91 19.83
N ALA A 44 -22.26 -7.40 20.53
CA ALA A 44 -22.10 -5.98 20.82
C ALA A 44 -20.97 -5.25 20.06
N LEU A 45 -20.27 -5.90 19.11
CA LEU A 45 -19.16 -5.27 18.36
C LEU A 45 -19.45 -4.97 16.88
N ALA A 46 -20.69 -5.13 16.43
CA ALA A 46 -21.06 -4.93 15.02
C ALA A 46 -21.72 -3.58 14.70
N ASN A 47 -21.66 -2.58 15.60
CA ASN A 47 -22.29 -1.27 15.36
C ASN A 47 -21.41 -0.05 15.71
N SER A 48 -20.16 -0.07 15.26
CA SER A 48 -19.37 1.16 15.14
C SER A 48 -18.66 1.21 13.78
N SER A 49 -19.45 1.08 12.71
CA SER A 49 -19.01 1.38 11.34
C SER A 49 -20.16 2.03 10.59
N SER A 50 -20.61 3.19 11.05
CA SER A 50 -21.56 4.03 10.32
C SER A 50 -21.58 5.46 10.86
N LYS A 51 -20.43 6.13 10.85
CA LYS A 51 -20.39 7.59 10.71
C LYS A 51 -19.01 8.10 10.31
N GLU A 52 -18.56 7.71 9.13
CA GLU A 52 -17.64 8.59 8.40
C GLU A 52 -18.52 9.54 7.61
N SER A 53 -18.43 10.82 7.97
CA SER A 53 -19.18 11.91 7.38
C SER A 53 -18.94 11.97 5.88
N GLU A 54 -20.02 11.93 5.10
CA GLU A 54 -20.02 12.43 3.73
C GLU A 54 -19.83 13.96 3.77
N GLU A 55 -18.59 14.40 3.98
CA GLU A 55 -18.14 15.64 3.37
C GLU A 55 -17.87 15.30 1.91
N ALA A 56 -18.54 16.03 1.01
CA ALA A 56 -18.23 15.99 -0.40
C ALA A 56 -16.74 16.35 -0.55
N LYS A 57 -15.90 15.33 -0.76
CA LYS A 57 -14.50 15.55 -1.09
C LYS A 57 -14.51 16.35 -2.39
N GLU A 58 -14.07 17.60 -2.35
CA GLU A 58 -13.82 18.34 -3.58
C GLU A 58 -12.88 17.49 -4.42
N ALA A 59 -13.30 17.19 -5.65
CA ALA A 59 -12.51 16.38 -6.55
C ALA A 59 -11.22 17.12 -6.85
N PHE A 60 -10.10 16.42 -6.81
CA PHE A 60 -8.81 16.98 -7.20
C PHE A 60 -8.81 17.19 -8.72
N GLU A 61 -9.19 18.39 -9.14
CA GLU A 61 -9.32 18.78 -10.55
C GLU A 61 -8.25 19.79 -10.90
N VAL A 62 -7.31 19.40 -11.76
CA VAL A 62 -6.17 20.23 -12.14
C VAL A 62 -6.21 20.58 -13.62
N SER A 63 -5.77 21.78 -13.96
CA SER A 63 -5.78 22.29 -15.33
C SER A 63 -4.74 21.61 -16.22
N ASP A 64 -5.14 21.32 -17.46
CA ASP A 64 -4.25 20.89 -18.56
C ASP A 64 -3.52 22.07 -19.23
N GLU A 65 -3.93 23.31 -18.95
CA GLU A 65 -3.30 24.48 -19.54
C GLU A 65 -1.87 24.66 -19.03
N LYS A 66 -0.94 24.89 -19.97
CA LYS A 66 0.42 25.25 -19.61
C LYS A 66 0.42 26.63 -18.98
N THR A 67 1.24 26.79 -17.97
CA THR A 67 1.53 28.09 -17.40
C THR A 67 2.36 28.91 -18.41
N GLY A 68 2.07 30.20 -18.53
CA GLY A 68 2.72 31.09 -19.51
C GLY A 68 4.20 31.38 -19.23
N ASP A 69 4.74 30.84 -18.15
CA ASP A 69 6.11 31.00 -17.64
C ASP A 69 7.06 29.87 -18.06
N GLY A 70 6.58 28.90 -18.85
CA GLY A 70 7.36 27.76 -19.31
C GLY A 70 7.45 26.59 -18.32
N LEU A 71 6.70 26.64 -17.21
CA LEU A 71 6.50 25.49 -16.33
C LEU A 71 5.50 24.49 -16.97
N PRO A 72 5.49 23.21 -16.53
CA PRO A 72 4.47 22.26 -16.98
C PRO A 72 3.05 22.72 -16.59
N SER A 73 2.03 22.14 -17.22
CA SER A 73 0.68 22.30 -16.67
C SER A 73 0.59 21.67 -15.29
N GLU A 74 -0.37 22.10 -14.48
CA GLU A 74 -0.58 21.51 -13.16
C GLU A 74 -0.92 20.01 -13.27
N ARG A 75 -1.69 19.61 -14.29
CA ARG A 75 -1.93 18.19 -14.58
C ARG A 75 -0.65 17.40 -14.74
N GLN A 76 0.26 17.88 -15.60
CA GLN A 76 1.54 17.22 -15.85
C GLN A 76 2.40 17.18 -14.59
N PHE A 77 2.37 18.25 -13.79
CA PHE A 77 3.09 18.31 -12.53
C PHE A 77 2.53 17.29 -11.51
N ALA A 78 1.21 17.27 -11.30
CA ALA A 78 0.53 16.34 -10.41
C ALA A 78 0.77 14.88 -10.81
N ASP A 79 0.62 14.53 -12.10
CA ASP A 79 0.88 13.18 -12.61
C ASP A 79 2.34 12.76 -12.34
N SER A 80 3.28 13.70 -12.45
CA SER A 80 4.68 13.42 -12.16
C SER A 80 4.96 13.19 -10.66
N ILE A 81 4.21 13.82 -9.75
CA ILE A 81 4.25 13.55 -8.30
C ILE A 81 3.61 12.19 -8.02
N HIS A 82 2.47 11.90 -8.65
CA HIS A 82 1.79 10.61 -8.56
C HIS A 82 2.71 9.45 -8.98
N HIS A 83 3.41 9.57 -10.12
CA HIS A 83 4.38 8.56 -10.55
C HIS A 83 5.56 8.36 -9.59
N MET A 84 5.94 9.37 -8.80
CA MET A 84 6.96 9.22 -7.74
C MET A 84 6.42 8.38 -6.59
N THR A 85 5.18 8.61 -6.17
CA THR A 85 4.58 7.85 -5.07
C THR A 85 4.51 6.35 -5.36
N HIS A 86 4.49 5.93 -6.63
CA HIS A 86 4.56 4.52 -7.02
C HIS A 86 5.79 3.79 -6.46
N GLN A 87 6.90 4.46 -6.15
CA GLN A 87 8.05 3.84 -5.47
C GLN A 87 7.76 3.51 -4.00
N LYS A 88 6.80 4.20 -3.37
CA LYS A 88 6.51 4.11 -1.92
C LYS A 88 5.23 3.35 -1.60
N VAL A 89 4.28 3.23 -2.52
CA VAL A 89 2.93 2.72 -2.22
C VAL A 89 2.65 1.32 -2.76
N LYS A 90 1.79 0.58 -2.07
CA LYS A 90 1.15 -0.66 -2.54
C LYS A 90 -0.09 -0.32 -3.33
N ALA A 91 -0.10 -0.61 -4.62
CA ALA A 91 -1.26 -0.47 -5.49
C ALA A 91 -1.31 -1.66 -6.45
N THR A 92 -2.52 -2.10 -6.82
CA THR A 92 -2.71 -3.28 -7.71
C THR A 92 -2.22 -3.00 -9.13
N GLN A 93 -2.31 -1.75 -9.59
CA GLN A 93 -1.79 -1.28 -10.87
C GLN A 93 -1.11 0.08 -10.67
N LYS A 94 -0.06 0.32 -11.44
CA LYS A 94 0.76 1.54 -11.42
C LYS A 94 1.09 1.89 -12.86
N TRP A 95 0.59 3.00 -13.36
CA TRP A 95 0.91 3.48 -14.70
C TRP A 95 1.89 4.65 -14.60
N GLY A 96 3.02 4.52 -15.29
CA GLY A 96 4.10 5.50 -15.19
C GLY A 96 4.97 5.28 -13.96
N HIS A 97 6.25 5.63 -14.11
CA HIS A 97 7.27 5.49 -13.08
C HIS A 97 8.19 6.70 -13.16
N LEU A 98 8.45 7.34 -12.01
CA LEU A 98 9.44 8.38 -11.89
C LEU A 98 10.21 8.14 -10.60
N GLU A 99 11.52 7.91 -10.70
CA GLU A 99 12.32 7.58 -9.52
C GLU A 99 12.28 8.72 -8.50
N ILE A 100 12.27 8.42 -7.21
CA ILE A 100 12.52 9.41 -6.18
C ILE A 100 14.03 9.58 -5.99
N THR A 101 14.52 10.81 -6.17
CA THR A 101 15.87 11.24 -5.82
C THR A 101 15.81 12.62 -5.15
N ASP A 102 16.78 12.92 -4.29
CA ASP A 102 16.84 14.20 -3.56
C ASP A 102 16.81 15.40 -4.51
N GLU A 103 17.61 15.36 -5.58
CA GLU A 103 17.62 16.41 -6.62
C GLU A 103 16.24 16.60 -7.25
N ARG A 104 15.50 15.51 -7.48
CA ARG A 104 14.19 15.58 -8.13
C ARG A 104 13.12 16.12 -7.20
N ILE A 105 13.17 15.77 -5.90
CA ILE A 105 12.27 16.33 -4.89
C ILE A 105 12.48 17.85 -4.83
N GLU A 106 13.73 18.31 -4.71
CA GLU A 106 14.08 19.73 -4.67
C GLU A 106 13.62 20.47 -5.93
N GLN A 107 13.91 19.93 -7.12
CA GLN A 107 13.48 20.53 -8.39
C GLN A 107 11.95 20.67 -8.49
N LYS A 108 11.21 19.69 -7.99
CA LYS A 108 9.73 19.73 -7.97
C LYS A 108 9.22 20.74 -6.96
N TYR A 109 9.84 20.82 -5.78
CA TYR A 109 9.47 21.80 -4.76
C TYR A 109 9.63 23.21 -5.31
N GLU A 110 10.78 23.50 -5.92
CA GLU A 110 11.06 24.81 -6.52
C GLU A 110 10.15 25.11 -7.72
N THR A 111 9.71 24.10 -8.46
CA THR A 111 8.71 24.26 -9.54
C THR A 111 7.35 24.64 -8.96
N ALA A 112 6.85 23.90 -7.94
CA ALA A 112 5.58 24.21 -7.28
C ALA A 112 5.60 25.62 -6.69
N LYS A 113 6.69 26.00 -6.00
CA LYS A 113 6.87 27.31 -5.39
C LYS A 113 6.83 28.49 -6.38
N LYS A 114 7.33 28.31 -7.61
CA LYS A 114 7.31 29.33 -8.67
C LYS A 114 5.99 29.37 -9.44
N SER A 115 5.22 28.29 -9.38
CA SER A 115 3.97 28.15 -10.11
C SER A 115 2.82 28.97 -9.53
N ASN A 116 1.80 29.15 -10.35
CA ASN A 116 0.47 29.59 -9.95
C ASN A 116 -0.54 28.43 -9.88
N TYR A 117 -0.07 27.21 -9.62
CA TYR A 117 -0.94 26.03 -9.49
C TYR A 117 -1.97 26.21 -8.37
N GLU A 118 -3.16 25.65 -8.60
CA GLU A 118 -4.26 25.68 -7.65
C GLU A 118 -3.90 24.94 -6.36
N TYR A 119 -3.30 23.75 -6.48
CA TYR A 119 -2.89 22.92 -5.34
C TYR A 119 -1.42 23.09 -4.98
N ARG A 120 -0.80 24.24 -5.30
CA ARG A 120 0.61 24.55 -4.99
C ARG A 120 1.01 24.13 -3.58
N GLU A 121 0.25 24.60 -2.58
CA GLU A 121 0.58 24.41 -1.17
C GLU A 121 0.52 22.93 -0.76
N PHE A 122 -0.41 22.16 -1.34
CA PHE A 122 -0.50 20.71 -1.13
C PHE A 122 0.75 20.00 -1.66
N TYR A 123 1.22 20.34 -2.86
CA TYR A 123 2.45 19.74 -3.38
C TYR A 123 3.67 20.13 -2.57
N MET A 124 3.77 21.41 -2.18
CA MET A 124 4.92 21.92 -1.42
C MET A 124 5.03 21.23 -0.06
N ALA A 125 3.92 21.11 0.69
CA ALA A 125 3.92 20.42 1.97
C ALA A 125 4.35 18.95 1.84
N ALA A 126 3.82 18.24 0.83
CA ALA A 126 4.23 16.85 0.58
C ALA A 126 5.72 16.72 0.25
N LEU A 127 6.25 17.64 -0.56
CA LEU A 127 7.65 17.63 -0.97
C LEU A 127 8.59 18.05 0.16
N GLU A 128 8.16 18.92 1.07
CA GLU A 128 8.90 19.27 2.31
C GLU A 128 9.11 18.03 3.18
N ASP A 129 8.06 17.26 3.46
CA ASP A 129 8.17 16.00 4.20
C ASP A 129 9.16 15.03 3.50
N TRP A 130 9.09 14.94 2.16
CA TRP A 130 9.95 14.05 1.38
C TRP A 130 11.42 14.47 1.37
N MET A 131 11.73 15.77 1.45
CA MET A 131 13.09 16.27 1.61
C MET A 131 13.70 15.84 2.94
N GLU A 132 12.89 15.69 3.98
CA GLU A 132 13.30 15.16 5.28
C GLU A 132 13.37 13.62 5.31
N GLY A 133 13.03 12.97 4.19
CA GLY A 133 12.95 11.52 4.08
C GLY A 133 11.68 10.92 4.68
N ASP A 134 10.71 11.74 5.09
CA ASP A 134 9.42 11.27 5.59
C ASP A 134 8.44 11.04 4.42
N PHE A 135 8.23 9.77 4.08
CA PHE A 135 7.26 9.35 3.06
C PHE A 135 5.96 8.80 3.66
N SER A 136 5.69 9.04 4.94
CA SER A 136 4.49 8.54 5.63
C SER A 136 3.19 9.01 4.98
N ASN A 137 3.21 10.20 4.36
CA ASN A 137 2.08 10.79 3.63
C ASN A 137 1.90 10.23 2.20
N ALA A 138 2.80 9.37 1.68
CA ALA A 138 2.82 9.02 0.25
C ALA A 138 1.53 8.33 -0.24
N VAL A 139 0.86 7.54 0.61
CA VAL A 139 -0.44 6.92 0.29
C VAL A 139 -1.54 7.97 0.15
N GLN A 140 -1.54 8.98 1.03
CA GLN A 140 -2.49 10.08 0.96
C GLN A 140 -2.26 10.90 -0.31
N VAL A 141 -1.02 11.32 -0.56
CA VAL A 141 -0.65 12.09 -1.75
C VAL A 141 -1.02 11.34 -3.03
N HIS A 142 -0.67 10.06 -3.11
CA HIS A 142 -1.04 9.20 -4.23
C HIS A 142 -2.55 9.20 -4.46
N ASN A 143 -3.35 8.94 -3.42
CA ASN A 143 -4.80 8.80 -3.53
C ASN A 143 -5.53 10.14 -3.72
N THR A 144 -4.95 11.26 -3.30
CA THR A 144 -5.49 12.60 -3.58
C THR A 144 -5.31 12.95 -5.05
N ILE A 145 -4.14 12.71 -5.62
CA ILE A 145 -3.86 13.02 -7.03
C ILE A 145 -4.51 12.00 -7.98
N TRP A 146 -4.61 10.75 -7.55
CA TRP A 146 -5.16 9.64 -8.33
C TRP A 146 -6.57 9.97 -8.81
N ASN A 147 -6.61 10.44 -10.04
CA ASN A 147 -7.81 10.90 -10.74
C ASN A 147 -8.29 9.77 -11.66
N GLU A 148 -8.70 8.65 -11.07
CA GLU A 148 -9.43 7.63 -11.82
C GLU A 148 -10.93 7.90 -11.77
N ARG A 149 -11.51 7.90 -12.97
CA ARG A 149 -12.93 8.09 -13.21
C ARG A 149 -13.73 6.78 -13.11
N ASP A 150 -13.07 5.63 -12.92
CA ASP A 150 -13.69 4.29 -13.04
C ASP A 150 -13.33 3.30 -11.90
N GLY A 151 -13.36 3.75 -10.64
CA GLY A 151 -13.44 2.85 -9.48
C GLY A 151 -12.11 2.64 -8.75
N THR A 152 -11.89 1.46 -8.15
CA THR A 152 -10.78 1.18 -7.19
C THR A 152 -9.45 0.80 -7.82
N ILE A 153 -9.31 0.87 -9.14
CA ILE A 153 -8.16 0.33 -9.86
C ILE A 153 -6.97 1.28 -9.73
N GLY A 154 -5.87 0.77 -9.15
CA GLY A 154 -4.68 1.58 -8.94
C GLY A 154 -4.67 2.39 -7.64
N LYS A 155 -5.76 2.39 -6.85
CA LYS A 155 -5.77 2.99 -5.50
C LYS A 155 -4.68 2.40 -4.60
N ALA A 156 -3.96 3.25 -3.88
CA ALA A 156 -2.99 2.79 -2.89
C ALA A 156 -3.68 2.31 -1.61
N ARG A 157 -3.24 1.15 -1.11
CA ARG A 157 -3.76 0.48 0.10
C ARG A 157 -2.80 0.48 1.29
N GLY A 158 -1.61 1.07 1.13
CA GLY A 158 -0.59 1.12 2.18
C GLY A 158 0.80 1.43 1.62
N LEU A 159 1.78 1.58 2.50
CA LEU A 159 3.18 1.76 2.14
C LEU A 159 3.86 0.42 1.83
N MET A 160 4.85 0.46 0.95
CA MET A 160 5.79 -0.63 0.70
C MET A 160 6.74 -0.80 1.88
N MET A 161 7.10 -2.06 2.16
CA MET A 161 8.25 -2.38 3.00
C MET A 161 9.55 -2.03 2.25
N PRO A 162 10.67 -1.84 2.96
CA PRO A 162 11.96 -1.51 2.34
C PRO A 162 12.38 -2.49 1.22
N GLU A 163 12.11 -3.78 1.39
CA GLU A 163 12.41 -4.81 0.40
C GLU A 163 11.53 -4.65 -0.86
N GLU A 164 10.24 -4.36 -0.69
CA GLU A 164 9.31 -4.15 -1.80
C GLU A 164 9.67 -2.87 -2.60
N GLU A 165 10.11 -1.81 -1.91
CA GLU A 165 10.62 -0.61 -2.56
C GLU A 165 11.91 -0.91 -3.34
N MET A 166 12.85 -1.66 -2.75
CA MET A 166 14.10 -2.03 -3.43
C MET A 166 13.82 -2.85 -4.70
N GLU A 167 12.93 -3.84 -4.64
CA GLU A 167 12.51 -4.60 -5.81
C GLU A 167 11.86 -3.71 -6.88
N TYR A 168 11.05 -2.73 -6.46
CA TYR A 168 10.46 -1.75 -7.36
C TYR A 168 11.54 -0.93 -8.07
N LYS A 169 12.54 -0.43 -7.33
CA LYS A 169 13.66 0.33 -7.91
C LYS A 169 14.42 -0.48 -8.95
N ILE A 170 14.82 -1.71 -8.61
CA ILE A 170 15.52 -2.63 -9.53
C ILE A 170 14.71 -2.89 -10.79
N ARG A 171 13.39 -3.07 -10.67
CA ARG A 171 12.53 -3.38 -11.82
C ARG A 171 12.41 -2.22 -12.81
N HIS A 172 12.51 -0.97 -12.34
CA HIS A 172 12.11 0.20 -13.12
C HIS A 172 13.25 1.17 -13.47
N PHE A 173 14.38 1.13 -12.76
CA PHE A 173 15.43 2.14 -12.88
C PHE A 173 16.86 1.59 -13.01
N ASP A 174 17.08 0.28 -12.81
CA ASP A 174 18.38 -0.41 -12.98
C ASP A 174 18.37 -1.36 -14.19
#